data_AF-W6NBH5-F1
#
_entry.id   AF-W6NBH5-F1
#
_cell.length_a   1.000
_cell.length_b   1.000
_cell.length_c   1.000
_cell.angle_alpha   90.00
_cell.angle_beta   90.00
_cell.angle_gamma   90.00
#
_symmetry.space_group_name_H-M   'P 1'
#
loop_
_entity.id
_entity.type
_entity.pdbx_description
1 polymer ?
#
loop_
_entity_poly.entity_id
_entity_poly.type
_entity_poly.pdbx_seq_one_letter_code
_entity_poly.pdbx_strand_id
1 'polypeptide(L)'
;MFRKHDVLRHTIPGGEKCYIFLFKRTNHSHDVYRCRECKKRGLLVTVKVIGDNFLSDPCDEPHVCDPVDYLKDKVERLVYKKWREMQQNPRYADSACREVWKEMLDAFDDESLGDVEEREKMRIIYESSGYDNRRTTIARNIRRLRRMMYKEALAQADEGDDSVTGDDEASNSALDTDKELAEVSLFDPALCEENNTEESQRSPSSSYIEKLIKTEKSD
;
A
#
# COMPACT_ATOMS: atom_id res chain seq x y z
N MET A 1 16.83 -15.77 -16.80
CA MET A 1 16.30 -16.06 -15.45
C MET A 1 14.88 -15.52 -15.38
N PHE A 2 13.88 -16.40 -15.27
CA PHE A 2 12.49 -15.99 -15.12
C PHE A 2 12.31 -15.32 -13.76
N ARG A 3 11.79 -14.09 -13.74
CA ARG A 3 11.50 -13.38 -12.49
C ARG A 3 10.43 -14.18 -11.75
N LYS A 4 10.73 -14.60 -10.52
CA LYS A 4 9.73 -15.29 -9.69
C LYS A 4 8.63 -14.29 -9.33
N HIS A 5 7.40 -14.60 -9.72
CA HIS A 5 6.24 -13.79 -9.35
C HIS A 5 5.84 -14.13 -7.91
N ASP A 6 5.92 -13.16 -7.00
CA ASP A 6 5.49 -13.38 -5.62
C ASP A 6 4.01 -13.79 -5.53
N VAL A 7 3.21 -13.36 -6.52
CA VAL A 7 1.77 -13.63 -6.58
C VAL A 7 1.32 -13.91 -8.02
N LEU A 8 0.58 -14.99 -8.19
CA LEU A 8 -0.13 -15.36 -9.42
C LEU A 8 -1.64 -15.16 -9.27
N ARG A 9 -2.31 -14.91 -10.39
CA ARG A 9 -3.76 -14.72 -10.47
C ARG A 9 -4.32 -15.65 -11.54
N HIS A 10 -5.43 -16.30 -11.23
CA HIS A 10 -6.19 -17.10 -12.18
C HIS A 10 -7.60 -16.53 -12.28
N THR A 11 -7.93 -15.92 -13.42
CA THR A 11 -9.26 -15.40 -13.72
C THR A 11 -10.20 -16.56 -14.03
N ILE A 12 -11.33 -16.61 -13.35
CA ILE A 12 -12.34 -17.64 -13.59
C ILE A 12 -12.98 -17.36 -14.95
N PRO A 13 -13.03 -18.34 -15.87
CA PRO A 13 -13.65 -18.15 -17.18
C PRO A 13 -15.09 -17.63 -17.06
N GLY A 14 -15.41 -16.58 -17.83
CA GLY A 14 -16.75 -16.01 -17.88
C GLY A 14 -17.11 -15.08 -16.71
N GLY A 15 -16.16 -14.65 -15.87
CA GLY A 15 -16.44 -13.71 -14.78
C GLY A 15 -15.29 -12.76 -14.45
N GLU A 16 -15.60 -11.77 -13.60
CA GLU A 16 -14.64 -10.77 -13.09
C GLU A 16 -13.94 -11.22 -11.80
N LYS A 17 -14.17 -12.47 -11.39
CA LYS A 17 -13.58 -13.04 -10.17
C LYS A 17 -12.34 -13.86 -10.49
N CYS A 18 -11.41 -13.89 -9.54
CA CYS A 18 -10.17 -14.61 -9.66
C CYS A 18 -9.77 -15.31 -8.35
N TYR A 19 -8.98 -16.37 -8.49
CA TYR A 19 -8.21 -16.95 -7.40
C TYR A 19 -6.81 -16.34 -7.39
N ILE A 20 -6.33 -16.05 -6.18
CA ILE A 20 -5.04 -15.40 -5.95
C ILE A 20 -4.13 -16.38 -5.23
N PHE A 21 -2.96 -16.61 -5.81
CA PHE A 21 -2.01 -17.62 -5.37
C PHE A 21 -0.70 -16.95 -4.95
N LEU A 22 -0.28 -17.18 -3.70
CA LEU A 22 0.96 -16.66 -3.14
C LEU A 22 2.07 -17.71 -3.27
N PHE A 23 3.26 -17.28 -3.68
CA PHE A 23 4.42 -18.16 -3.75
C PHE A 23 4.70 -18.80 -2.38
N LYS A 24 4.96 -20.12 -2.38
CA LYS A 24 5.31 -20.88 -1.16
C LYS A 24 6.76 -21.35 -1.19
N ARG A 25 7.12 -22.08 -2.26
CA ARG A 25 8.45 -22.70 -2.40
C ARG A 25 8.70 -23.10 -3.84
N THR A 26 9.98 -23.25 -4.17
CA THR A 26 10.45 -23.84 -5.43
C THR A 26 10.83 -25.29 -5.19
N ASN A 27 10.37 -26.20 -6.04
CA ASN A 27 10.88 -27.58 -6.15
C ASN A 27 11.77 -27.68 -7.40
N HIS A 28 12.45 -28.82 -7.59
CA HIS A 28 13.33 -29.02 -8.75
C HIS A 28 12.60 -28.81 -10.09
N SER A 29 11.37 -29.30 -10.24
CA SER A 29 10.65 -29.28 -11.53
C SER A 29 9.53 -28.25 -11.63
N HIS A 30 9.12 -27.64 -10.52
CA HIS A 30 7.97 -26.74 -10.48
C HIS A 30 8.00 -25.86 -9.23
N ASP A 31 7.31 -24.73 -9.30
CA ASP A 31 7.01 -23.90 -8.14
C ASP A 31 5.67 -24.32 -7.53
N VAL A 32 5.55 -24.12 -6.21
CA VAL A 32 4.32 -24.37 -5.47
C VAL A 32 3.79 -23.05 -4.96
N TYR A 33 2.52 -22.79 -5.27
CA TYR A 33 1.79 -21.64 -4.78
C TYR A 33 0.64 -22.07 -3.89
N ARG A 34 0.17 -21.15 -3.04
CA ARG A 34 -0.93 -21.37 -2.09
C ARG A 34 -2.05 -20.37 -2.33
N CYS A 35 -3.29 -20.82 -2.30
CA CYS A 35 -4.43 -19.91 -2.36
C CYS A 35 -4.43 -18.93 -1.16
N ARG A 36 -4.51 -17.63 -1.45
CA ARG A 36 -4.49 -16.55 -0.44
C ARG A 36 -5.68 -16.65 0.50
N GLU A 37 -6.88 -16.81 -0.05
CA GLU A 37 -8.12 -16.78 0.73
C GLU A 37 -8.31 -18.08 1.54
N CYS A 38 -7.99 -19.24 0.98
CA CYS A 38 -7.96 -20.49 1.77
C CYS A 38 -6.95 -20.42 2.91
N LYS A 39 -5.76 -19.83 2.68
CA LYS A 39 -4.74 -19.65 3.72
C LYS A 39 -5.27 -18.81 4.89
N LYS A 40 -6.02 -17.74 4.63
CA LYS A 40 -6.65 -16.92 5.70
C LYS A 40 -7.64 -17.73 6.54
N ARG A 41 -8.30 -18.73 5.94
CA ARG A 41 -9.23 -19.66 6.61
C ARG A 41 -8.53 -20.86 7.27
N GLY A 42 -7.20 -20.89 7.28
CA GLY A 42 -6.41 -22.00 7.86
C GLY A 42 -6.30 -23.25 6.98
N LEU A 43 -6.79 -23.21 5.74
CA LEU A 43 -6.75 -24.33 4.81
C LEU A 43 -5.52 -24.29 3.91
N LEU A 44 -5.04 -25.48 3.55
CA LEU A 44 -3.87 -25.65 2.70
C LEU A 44 -4.29 -26.10 1.29
N VAL A 45 -4.68 -25.15 0.45
CA VAL A 45 -4.90 -25.39 -0.99
C VAL A 45 -3.68 -24.91 -1.76
N THR A 46 -3.06 -25.80 -2.54
CA THR A 46 -1.82 -25.54 -3.28
C THR A 46 -1.92 -25.94 -4.73
N VAL A 47 -1.37 -25.11 -5.61
CA VAL A 47 -1.25 -25.39 -7.04
C VAL A 47 0.23 -25.46 -7.44
N LYS A 48 0.51 -26.23 -8.49
CA LYS A 48 1.85 -26.35 -9.07
C LYS A 48 1.95 -25.52 -10.34
N VAL A 49 3.06 -24.82 -10.51
CA VAL A 49 3.26 -23.86 -11.61
C VAL A 49 4.64 -24.08 -12.23
N ILE A 50 4.74 -24.02 -13.56
CA ILE A 50 6.01 -23.97 -14.30
C ILE A 50 6.05 -22.67 -15.10
N GLY A 51 6.96 -21.77 -14.75
CA GLY A 51 6.93 -20.40 -15.27
C GLY A 51 5.66 -19.69 -14.80
N ASP A 52 4.79 -19.35 -15.75
CA ASP A 52 3.49 -18.70 -15.49
C ASP A 52 2.29 -19.64 -15.76
N ASN A 53 2.55 -20.91 -16.05
CA ASN A 53 1.51 -21.88 -16.42
C ASN A 53 1.18 -22.81 -15.25
N PHE A 54 -0.10 -22.89 -14.91
CA PHE A 54 -0.61 -23.85 -13.92
C PHE A 54 -0.60 -25.27 -14.50
N LEU A 55 -0.15 -26.24 -13.71
CA LEU A 55 -0.12 -27.67 -14.12
C LEU A 55 -1.48 -28.37 -13.96
N SER A 56 -2.34 -27.85 -13.10
CA SER A 56 -3.73 -28.26 -12.90
C SER A 56 -4.63 -27.04 -13.04
N ASP A 57 -5.90 -27.25 -13.39
CA ASP A 57 -6.88 -26.18 -13.35
C ASP A 57 -7.06 -25.72 -11.89
N PRO A 58 -6.76 -24.45 -11.56
CA PRO A 58 -6.98 -23.94 -10.20
C PRO A 58 -8.44 -23.98 -9.76
N CYS A 59 -9.41 -24.07 -10.68
CA CYS A 59 -10.82 -24.19 -10.34
C CYS A 59 -11.22 -25.59 -9.85
N ASP A 60 -10.48 -26.62 -10.24
CA ASP A 60 -10.74 -28.02 -9.84
C ASP A 60 -10.18 -28.35 -8.45
N GLU A 61 -9.32 -27.50 -7.91
CA GLU A 61 -8.78 -27.67 -6.57
C GLU A 61 -9.87 -27.46 -5.51
N PRO A 62 -9.82 -28.15 -4.35
CA PRO A 62 -10.87 -28.12 -3.34
C PRO A 62 -10.87 -26.80 -2.52
N HIS A 63 -11.20 -25.70 -3.18
CA HIS A 63 -11.32 -24.38 -2.57
C HIS A 63 -12.57 -24.28 -1.70
N VAL A 64 -12.40 -23.79 -0.47
CA VAL A 64 -13.51 -23.40 0.45
C VAL A 64 -13.63 -21.88 0.53
N CYS A 65 -12.88 -21.15 -0.30
CA CYS A 65 -12.90 -19.70 -0.33
C CYS A 65 -13.72 -19.17 -1.50
N ASP A 66 -14.33 -18.01 -1.28
CA ASP A 66 -14.97 -17.25 -2.34
C ASP A 66 -13.90 -16.58 -3.22
N PRO A 67 -14.04 -16.66 -4.55
CA PRO A 67 -13.20 -15.91 -5.49
C PRO A 67 -13.25 -14.40 -5.23
N VAL A 68 -12.15 -13.70 -5.48
CA VAL A 68 -12.00 -12.26 -5.24
C VAL A 68 -12.21 -11.49 -6.54
N ASP A 69 -12.80 -10.30 -6.44
CA ASP A 69 -12.88 -9.36 -7.57
C ASP A 69 -11.47 -9.01 -8.09
N TYR A 70 -11.25 -9.28 -9.37
CA TYR A 70 -9.97 -9.08 -10.03
C TYR A 70 -9.53 -7.62 -10.04
N LEU A 71 -10.42 -6.70 -10.40
CA LEU A 71 -10.10 -5.28 -10.50
C LEU A 71 -9.85 -4.70 -9.11
N LYS A 72 -10.65 -5.10 -8.13
CA LYS A 72 -10.43 -4.70 -6.72
C LYS A 72 -9.08 -5.15 -6.20
N ASP A 73 -8.68 -6.40 -6.43
CA ASP A 73 -7.35 -6.89 -6.04
C ASP A 73 -6.23 -6.12 -6.76
N LYS A 74 -6.42 -5.82 -8.05
CA LYS A 74 -5.48 -5.05 -8.86
C LYS A 74 -5.29 -3.64 -8.29
N VAL A 75 -6.38 -2.95 -7.94
CA VAL A 75 -6.37 -1.64 -7.27
C VAL A 75 -5.63 -1.73 -5.93
N GLU A 76 -5.98 -2.69 -5.06
CA GLU A 76 -5.34 -2.84 -3.75
C GLU A 76 -3.82 -3.06 -3.86
N ARG A 77 -3.37 -3.81 -4.88
CA ARG A 77 -1.94 -4.03 -5.14
C ARG A 77 -1.22 -2.80 -5.62
N LEU A 78 -1.82 -2.02 -6.51
CA LEU A 78 -1.24 -0.76 -6.96
C LEU A 78 -1.12 0.22 -5.79
N VAL A 79 -2.17 0.30 -4.97
CA VAL A 79 -2.18 1.10 -3.76
C VAL A 79 -1.03 0.70 -2.83
N TYR A 80 -0.87 -0.61 -2.59
CA TYR A 80 0.23 -1.12 -1.78
C TYR A 80 1.61 -0.83 -2.39
N LYS A 81 1.76 -0.97 -3.71
CA LYS A 81 3.00 -0.67 -4.44
C LYS A 81 3.39 0.79 -4.25
N LYS A 82 2.45 1.74 -4.41
CA LYS A 82 2.74 3.15 -4.18
C LYS A 82 3.08 3.43 -2.72
N TRP A 83 2.41 2.79 -1.75
CA TRP A 83 2.81 2.94 -0.35
C TRP A 83 4.24 2.50 -0.08
N ARG A 84 4.72 1.44 -0.73
CA ARG A 84 6.13 1.05 -0.64
C ARG A 84 7.06 2.06 -1.30
N GLU A 85 6.70 2.56 -2.47
CA GLU A 85 7.46 3.62 -3.15
C GLU A 85 7.56 4.88 -2.29
N MET A 86 6.47 5.29 -1.65
CA MET A 86 6.46 6.43 -0.74
C MET A 86 7.42 6.24 0.44
N GLN A 87 7.45 5.03 1.01
CA GLN A 87 8.36 4.74 2.13
C GLN A 87 9.84 4.76 1.72
N GLN A 88 10.15 4.62 0.44
CA GLN A 88 11.51 4.64 -0.11
C GLN A 88 11.92 6.01 -0.63
N ASN A 89 10.99 6.95 -0.77
CA ASN A 89 11.26 8.25 -1.36
C ASN A 89 11.01 9.38 -0.33
N PRO A 90 12.08 10.00 0.19
CA PRO A 90 11.99 11.07 1.18
C PRO A 90 11.12 12.26 0.77
N ARG A 91 10.90 12.50 -0.54
CA ARG A 91 10.07 13.62 -1.03
C ARG A 91 8.65 13.64 -0.44
N TYR A 92 8.14 12.47 -0.05
CA TYR A 92 6.80 12.32 0.51
C TYR A 92 6.68 12.75 1.97
N ALA A 93 7.79 13.02 2.66
CA ALA A 93 7.75 13.45 4.05
C ALA A 93 6.99 14.79 4.18
N ASP A 94 7.12 15.68 3.21
CA ASP A 94 6.53 17.02 3.27
C ASP A 94 5.28 17.19 2.42
N SER A 95 4.89 16.16 1.66
CA SER A 95 3.70 16.20 0.81
C SER A 95 2.40 16.29 1.62
N ALA A 96 1.42 17.05 1.09
CA ALA A 96 0.08 17.06 1.66
C ALA A 96 -0.67 15.77 1.33
N CYS A 97 -1.54 15.31 2.23
CA CYS A 97 -2.31 14.06 2.01
C CYS A 97 -3.15 14.10 0.73
N ARG A 98 -3.68 15.28 0.37
CA ARG A 98 -4.48 15.48 -0.82
C ARG A 98 -3.64 15.42 -2.11
N GLU A 99 -2.38 15.84 -2.07
CA GLU A 99 -1.45 15.72 -3.22
C GLU A 99 -1.11 14.26 -3.48
N VAL A 100 -0.76 13.51 -2.42
CA VAL A 100 -0.52 12.07 -2.52
C VAL A 100 -1.75 11.33 -3.05
N TRP A 101 -2.94 11.71 -2.60
CA TRP A 101 -4.19 11.13 -3.12
C TRP A 101 -4.39 11.39 -4.62
N LYS A 102 -4.14 12.62 -5.08
CA LYS A 102 -4.22 12.96 -6.50
C LYS A 102 -3.19 12.18 -7.31
N GLU A 103 -1.94 12.12 -6.85
CA GLU A 103 -0.89 11.34 -7.52
C GLU A 103 -1.28 9.84 -7.61
N MET A 104 -1.98 9.32 -6.61
CA MET A 104 -2.51 7.94 -6.65
C MET A 104 -3.60 7.77 -7.71
N LEU A 105 -4.47 8.77 -7.90
CA LEU A 105 -5.47 8.77 -8.95
C LEU A 105 -4.82 8.85 -10.34
N ASP A 106 -3.83 9.73 -10.50
CA ASP A 106 -3.08 9.90 -11.74
C ASP A 106 -2.29 8.63 -12.10
N ALA A 107 -1.86 7.85 -11.10
CA ALA A 107 -1.20 6.57 -11.35
C ALA A 107 -2.08 5.54 -12.07
N PHE A 108 -3.41 5.69 -12.06
CA PHE A 108 -4.31 4.82 -12.85
C PHE A 108 -4.35 5.17 -14.33
N ASP A 109 -3.80 6.32 -14.75
CA ASP A 109 -3.66 6.68 -16.16
C ASP A 109 -2.50 5.98 -16.87
N ASP A 110 -1.69 5.21 -16.15
CA ASP A 110 -0.59 4.44 -16.73
C ASP A 110 -1.12 3.34 -17.68
N GLU A 111 -0.81 3.48 -18.97
CA GLU A 111 -1.22 2.55 -20.04
C GLU A 111 -0.72 1.12 -19.82
N SER A 112 0.35 0.92 -19.04
CA SER A 112 0.85 -0.41 -18.70
C SER A 112 -0.07 -1.19 -17.76
N LEU A 113 -1.06 -0.53 -17.15
CA LEU A 113 -1.98 -1.14 -16.20
C LEU A 113 -3.09 -1.93 -16.89
N GLY A 114 -3.43 -1.66 -18.14
CA GLY A 114 -4.53 -2.34 -18.84
C GLY A 114 -5.15 -1.45 -19.91
N ASP A 115 -6.25 -1.92 -20.49
CA ASP A 115 -7.01 -1.14 -21.45
C ASP A 115 -7.70 0.08 -20.79
N VAL A 116 -8.28 0.94 -21.62
CA VAL A 116 -8.93 2.18 -21.16
C VAL A 116 -10.10 1.89 -20.20
N GLU A 117 -10.88 0.84 -20.47
CA GLU A 117 -12.06 0.51 -19.68
C GLU A 117 -11.67 -0.08 -18.31
N GLU A 118 -10.69 -0.97 -18.28
CA GLU A 118 -10.11 -1.52 -17.05
C GLU A 118 -9.54 -0.39 -16.18
N ARG A 119 -8.76 0.53 -16.76
CA ARG A 119 -8.16 1.65 -16.02
C ARG A 119 -9.22 2.57 -15.42
N GLU A 120 -10.26 2.88 -16.17
CA GLU A 120 -11.37 3.69 -15.67
C GLU A 120 -12.14 2.97 -14.54
N LYS A 121 -12.45 1.68 -14.69
CA LYS A 121 -13.07 0.90 -13.62
C LYS A 121 -12.20 0.87 -12.36
N MET A 122 -10.88 0.74 -12.52
CA MET A 122 -9.93 0.77 -11.40
C MET A 122 -9.91 2.12 -10.69
N ARG A 123 -9.94 3.23 -11.44
CA ARG A 123 -10.06 4.59 -10.90
C ARG A 123 -11.35 4.72 -10.10
N ILE A 124 -12.49 4.33 -10.67
CA ILE A 124 -13.80 4.37 -10.01
C ILE A 124 -13.79 3.54 -8.72
N ILE A 125 -13.23 2.32 -8.74
CA ILE A 125 -13.10 1.47 -7.55
C ILE A 125 -12.28 2.18 -6.46
N TYR A 126 -11.15 2.79 -6.82
CA TYR A 126 -10.32 3.51 -5.86
C TYR A 126 -11.05 4.73 -5.28
N GLU A 127 -11.67 5.54 -6.15
CA GLU A 127 -12.41 6.75 -5.78
C GLU A 127 -13.66 6.46 -4.97
N SER A 128 -14.36 5.34 -5.25
CA SER A 128 -15.56 4.92 -4.51
C SER A 128 -15.30 4.69 -3.02
N SER A 129 -14.05 4.38 -2.66
CA SER A 129 -13.66 4.30 -1.25
C SER A 129 -13.61 5.67 -0.57
N GLY A 130 -13.53 6.76 -1.33
CA GLY A 130 -13.53 8.13 -0.84
C GLY A 130 -12.17 8.57 -0.27
N TYR A 131 -11.90 9.86 -0.40
CA TYR A 131 -10.68 10.48 0.14
C TYR A 131 -10.57 10.28 1.66
N ASP A 132 -11.67 10.44 2.40
CA ASP A 132 -11.62 10.41 3.87
C ASP A 132 -11.17 9.06 4.44
N ASN A 133 -11.60 7.96 3.84
CA ASN A 133 -11.16 6.61 4.22
C ASN A 133 -9.65 6.41 4.02
N ARG A 134 -9.06 7.16 3.08
CA ARG A 134 -7.68 6.97 2.62
C ARG A 134 -6.74 8.02 3.24
N ARG A 135 -7.26 9.20 3.57
CA ARG A 135 -6.57 10.28 4.27
C ARG A 135 -5.83 9.78 5.50
N THR A 136 -6.50 9.02 6.36
CA THR A 136 -5.89 8.48 7.60
C THR A 136 -4.71 7.55 7.30
N THR A 137 -4.82 6.72 6.26
CA THR A 137 -3.74 5.82 5.84
C THR A 137 -2.56 6.60 5.27
N ILE A 138 -2.83 7.61 4.44
CA ILE A 138 -1.81 8.49 3.86
C ILE A 138 -1.07 9.24 4.97
N ALA A 139 -1.81 9.91 5.87
CA ALA A 139 -1.25 10.66 6.99
C ALA A 139 -0.37 9.76 7.88
N ARG A 140 -0.81 8.53 8.16
CA ARG A 140 -0.02 7.56 8.95
C ARG A 140 1.29 7.20 8.26
N ASN A 141 1.29 7.01 6.93
CA ASN A 141 2.51 6.70 6.18
C ASN A 141 3.47 7.90 6.14
N ILE A 142 2.98 9.11 5.89
CA ILE A 142 3.80 10.33 5.91
C ILE A 142 4.46 10.53 7.29
N ARG A 143 3.69 10.41 8.38
CA ARG A 143 4.22 10.48 9.74
C ARG A 143 5.26 9.41 10.02
N ARG A 144 5.06 8.19 9.50
CA ARG A 144 6.05 7.11 9.62
C ARG A 144 7.34 7.47 8.89
N LEU A 145 7.25 8.00 7.67
CA LEU A 145 8.41 8.41 6.88
C LEU A 145 9.21 9.51 7.59
N ARG A 146 8.55 10.56 8.08
CA ARG A 146 9.20 11.63 8.88
C ARG A 146 10.00 11.08 10.06
N ARG A 147 9.42 10.12 10.79
CA ARG A 147 10.10 9.48 11.93
C ARG A 147 11.32 8.64 11.51
N MET A 148 11.26 7.96 10.36
CA MET A 148 12.41 7.21 9.86
C MET A 148 13.54 8.16 9.48
N MET A 149 13.23 9.24 8.75
CA MET A 149 14.21 10.25 8.36
C MET A 149 14.86 10.93 9.57
N TYR A 150 14.07 11.30 10.59
CA TYR A 150 14.60 11.90 11.81
C TYR A 150 15.56 10.95 12.56
N LYS A 151 15.22 9.66 12.62
CA LYS A 151 16.10 8.65 13.25
C LYS A 151 17.41 8.46 12.47
N GLU A 152 17.35 8.44 11.15
CA GLU A 152 18.54 8.35 10.29
C GLU A 152 19.44 9.58 10.46
N ALA A 153 18.86 10.78 10.55
CA ALA A 153 19.61 12.01 10.79
C ALA A 153 20.30 12.03 12.16
N LEU A 154 19.66 11.53 13.22
CA LEU A 154 20.27 11.40 14.54
C LEU A 154 21.42 10.37 14.56
N ALA A 155 21.26 9.23 13.89
CA ALA A 155 22.31 8.21 13.84
C ALA A 155 23.57 8.72 13.14
N GLN A 156 23.42 9.53 12.09
CA GLN A 156 24.56 10.14 11.38
C GLN A 156 25.30 11.19 12.22
N ALA A 157 24.65 11.79 13.22
CA ALA A 157 25.28 12.76 14.10
C ALA A 157 26.15 12.11 15.20
N ASP A 158 25.82 10.87 15.61
CA ASP A 158 26.52 10.13 16.67
C ASP A 158 27.81 9.46 16.17
N GLU A 159 27.88 9.13 14.88
CA GLU A 159 29.07 8.51 14.25
C GLU A 159 30.18 9.52 13.89
N GLY A 160 30.02 10.81 14.26
CA GLY A 160 30.89 11.91 13.86
C GLY A 160 31.99 12.32 14.85
N ASP A 161 32.12 11.67 16.00
CA ASP A 161 33.05 12.07 17.08
C ASP A 161 33.94 10.90 17.57
N ASP A 162 34.80 10.37 16.69
CA ASP A 162 35.86 9.42 17.09
C ASP A 162 37.18 9.70 16.34
N SER A 163 37.67 10.93 16.45
CA SER A 163 39.06 11.26 16.09
C SER A 163 39.69 12.26 17.05
N VAL A 164 39.97 11.81 18.28
CA VAL A 164 41.07 12.34 19.10
C VAL A 164 41.89 11.16 19.63
N THR A 165 42.77 10.63 18.78
CA THR A 165 44.02 10.02 19.25
C THR A 165 45.09 11.10 19.24
N GLY A 166 45.34 11.66 20.41
CA GLY A 166 46.44 12.57 20.68
C GLY A 166 46.69 12.52 22.17
N ASP A 167 47.66 11.68 22.55
CA ASP A 167 48.09 11.40 23.90
C ASP A 167 48.34 12.68 24.71
N ASP A 168 47.87 12.74 25.95
CA ASP A 168 48.62 13.36 27.04
C ASP A 168 48.10 12.89 28.41
N GLU A 169 49.06 12.47 29.23
CA GLU A 169 48.90 11.85 30.54
C GLU A 169 48.30 12.77 31.62
N ALA A 170 47.55 12.13 32.52
CA ALA A 170 47.43 12.41 33.96
C ALA A 170 46.73 13.71 34.41
N SER A 171 45.53 13.55 34.99
CA SER A 171 45.33 13.65 36.45
C SER A 171 43.86 13.46 36.85
N ASN A 172 43.69 12.71 37.95
CA ASN A 172 42.42 12.35 38.61
C ASN A 172 41.58 13.56 39.06
N SER A 173 40.26 13.44 38.99
CA SER A 173 39.40 13.58 40.19
C SER A 173 37.97 13.11 39.91
N ALA A 174 37.50 12.21 40.75
CA ALA A 174 36.14 11.70 40.83
C ALA A 174 35.11 12.81 41.08
N LEU A 175 33.94 12.70 40.46
CA LEU A 175 32.66 13.14 41.04
C LEU A 175 31.49 12.44 40.33
N ASP A 176 30.78 11.62 41.11
CA ASP A 176 29.44 11.12 40.86
C ASP A 176 28.45 12.28 40.64
N THR A 177 27.61 12.18 39.62
CA THR A 177 26.20 12.61 39.74
C THR A 177 25.30 11.82 38.80
N ASP A 178 24.48 10.96 39.40
CA ASP A 178 23.20 10.49 38.88
C ASP A 178 22.31 11.67 38.43
N LYS A 179 21.69 11.56 37.24
CA LYS A 179 20.28 11.94 37.03
C LYS A 179 19.77 11.61 35.62
N GLU A 180 19.09 10.48 35.55
CA GLU A 180 17.69 10.36 35.13
C GLU A 180 17.05 11.65 34.55
N LEU A 181 16.77 11.68 33.23
CA LEU A 181 15.67 12.47 32.65
C LEU A 181 15.06 11.75 31.44
N ALA A 182 14.00 11.02 31.76
CA ALA A 182 12.75 10.83 31.05
C ALA A 182 12.63 11.25 29.56
N GLU A 183 12.18 10.27 28.77
CA GLU A 183 11.25 10.43 27.66
C GLU A 183 10.29 11.62 27.84
N VAL A 184 10.46 12.66 27.04
CA VAL A 184 9.42 13.66 26.83
C VAL A 184 8.54 13.17 25.68
N SER A 185 7.55 12.35 26.03
CA SER A 185 6.36 12.15 25.22
C SER A 185 5.46 13.39 25.33
N LEU A 186 5.72 14.40 24.51
CA LEU A 186 4.79 15.50 24.30
C LEU A 186 4.68 15.74 22.80
N PHE A 187 3.77 15.02 22.17
CA PHE A 187 3.12 15.56 20.98
C PHE A 187 1.62 15.38 21.12
N ASP A 188 0.98 16.51 21.39
CA ASP A 188 -0.44 16.69 21.57
C ASP A 188 -1.17 16.34 20.26
N PRO A 189 -2.06 15.33 20.22
CA PRO A 189 -2.81 14.96 19.02
C PRO A 189 -3.81 16.04 18.56
N ALA A 190 -4.02 17.10 19.35
CA ALA A 190 -5.05 18.11 19.12
C ALA A 190 -4.69 19.21 18.11
N LEU A 191 -3.44 19.31 17.62
CA LEU A 191 -3.02 20.39 16.70
C LEU A 191 -2.99 19.99 15.22
N CYS A 192 -3.98 19.22 14.77
CA CYS A 192 -4.24 19.03 13.32
C CYS A 192 -5.65 19.51 12.93
N GLU A 193 -6.25 20.37 13.74
CA GLU A 193 -7.35 21.24 13.32
C GLU A 193 -6.76 22.55 12.79
N GLU A 194 -7.42 23.13 11.78
CA GLU A 194 -7.07 24.35 11.04
C GLU A 194 -6.02 24.11 9.91
N ASN A 195 -6.30 24.20 8.61
CA ASN A 195 -7.23 25.05 7.87
C ASN A 195 -7.74 24.33 6.61
N ASN A 196 -9.05 24.32 6.42
CA ASN A 196 -9.69 24.25 5.09
C ASN A 196 -11.06 24.91 5.21
N THR A 197 -11.04 26.22 5.43
CA THR A 197 -12.18 27.08 5.16
C THR A 197 -12.08 27.44 3.70
N GLU A 198 -12.85 26.78 2.83
CA GLU A 198 -13.36 27.38 1.59
C GLU A 198 -14.46 26.47 0.99
N GLU A 199 -15.67 26.99 1.10
CA GLU A 199 -16.76 26.92 0.13
C GLU A 199 -17.30 25.56 -0.33
N SER A 200 -18.26 25.10 0.48
CA SER A 200 -19.60 24.66 0.04
C SER A 200 -19.95 24.94 -1.43
N GLN A 201 -19.92 23.89 -2.24
CA GLN A 201 -20.98 23.64 -3.23
C GLN A 201 -21.47 22.21 -3.09
N ARG A 202 -22.73 22.07 -2.65
CA ARG A 202 -23.45 20.80 -2.59
C ARG A 202 -23.50 20.18 -3.98
N SER A 203 -22.85 19.03 -4.15
CA SER A 203 -23.13 18.16 -5.29
C SER A 203 -24.58 17.67 -5.19
N PRO A 204 -25.37 17.74 -6.28
CA PRO A 204 -26.76 17.33 -6.27
C PRO A 204 -26.91 15.82 -6.01
N SER A 205 -27.97 15.47 -5.31
CA SER A 205 -28.30 14.10 -4.91
C SER A 205 -28.46 13.16 -6.12
N SER A 206 -28.15 11.89 -5.86
CA SER A 206 -28.18 10.72 -6.75
C SER A 206 -29.50 10.47 -7.53
N SER A 207 -30.50 11.35 -7.46
CA SER A 207 -31.78 11.21 -8.17
C SER A 207 -31.81 11.82 -9.58
N TYR A 208 -30.73 12.50 -10.01
CA TYR A 208 -30.69 13.13 -11.34
C TYR A 208 -30.18 12.19 -12.45
N ILE A 209 -29.37 11.18 -12.11
CA ILE A 209 -28.80 10.23 -13.09
C ILE A 209 -29.88 9.26 -13.63
N GLU A 210 -30.93 8.96 -12.86
CA GLU A 210 -32.04 8.10 -13.33
C GLU A 210 -32.98 8.78 -14.35
N LYS A 211 -32.92 10.11 -14.52
CA LYS A 211 -33.79 10.81 -15.49
C LYS A 211 -33.19 10.90 -16.91
N LEU A 212 -31.89 10.68 -17.08
CA LEU A 212 -31.24 10.76 -18.39
C LEU A 212 -31.28 9.44 -19.19
N ILE A 213 -31.64 8.31 -18.55
CA ILE A 213 -31.71 6.99 -19.22
C ILE A 213 -33.12 6.71 -19.80
N LYS A 214 -34.13 7.53 -19.47
CA LYS A 214 -35.54 7.26 -19.86
C LYS A 214 -36.08 8.05 -21.06
N THR A 215 -35.28 8.86 -21.75
CA THR A 215 -35.77 9.66 -22.90
C THR A 215 -35.29 9.21 -24.28
N GLU A 216 -34.54 8.10 -24.39
CA GLU A 216 -34.08 7.57 -25.70
C GLU A 216 -34.79 6.28 -26.14
N LYS A 217 -36.03 6.06 -25.69
CA LYS A 217 -36.91 5.02 -26.26
C LYS A 217 -38.35 5.51 -26.30
N SER A 218 -38.70 6.25 -27.35
CA SER A 218 -40.04 6.24 -27.93
C SER A 218 -39.94 6.74 -29.36
N ASP A 219 -40.05 5.79 -30.31
CA ASP A 219 -40.61 6.03 -31.65
C ASP A 219 -42.07 6.52 -31.54
#